data_AF-A0A6P2BAT9-F1
#
_entry.id   AF-A0A6P2BAT9-F1
#
_cell.length_a   1.000
_cell.length_b   1.000
_cell.length_c   1.000
_cell.angle_alpha   90.00
_cell.angle_beta   90.00
_cell.angle_gamma   90.00
#
_symmetry.space_group_name_H-M   'P 1'
#
loop_
_entity.id
_entity.type
_entity.pdbx_description
1 polymer ?
#
loop_
_entity_poly.entity_id
_entity_poly.type
_entity_poly.pdbx_seq_one_letter_code
_entity_poly.pdbx_strand_id
1 'polypeptide(L)' 'MITSPGLRTTRRKLHAAARRIRGRQPTVHYFHQADDPYSHLAAQTLEALAERYRIELRCHLVPAPGDSAAPERARL' A
#
# COMPACT_ATOMS: atom_id res chain seq x y z
N MET A 1 -11.39 -19.80 -17.93
CA MET A 1 -11.07 -18.98 -16.74
C MET A 1 -12.04 -19.35 -15.62
N ILE A 2 -11.65 -20.22 -14.68
CA ILE A 2 -12.50 -20.61 -13.55
C ILE A 2 -12.01 -19.84 -12.34
N THR A 3 -12.73 -18.79 -11.94
CA THR A 3 -12.46 -18.14 -10.65
C THR A 3 -13.75 -18.15 -9.85
N SER A 4 -14.03 -19.26 -9.17
CA SER A 4 -15.15 -19.30 -8.24
C SER A 4 -14.84 -18.33 -7.07
N PRO A 5 -15.79 -17.47 -6.67
CA PRO A 5 -15.59 -16.50 -5.59
C PRO A 5 -15.18 -17.16 -4.26
N GLY A 6 -15.65 -18.38 -4.02
CA GLY A 6 -15.33 -19.17 -2.84
C GLY A 6 -13.85 -19.57 -2.75
N LEU A 7 -13.23 -19.96 -3.87
CA LEU A 7 -11.82 -20.40 -3.87
C LEU A 7 -10.84 -19.23 -3.66
N ARG A 8 -11.21 -18.03 -4.13
CA ARG A 8 -10.45 -16.79 -3.87
C ARG A 8 -10.48 -16.40 -2.39
N THR A 9 -11.66 -16.47 -1.77
CA THR A 9 -11.84 -16.06 -0.37
C THR A 9 -11.17 -17.04 0.59
N THR A 10 -11.22 -18.35 0.33
CA THR A 10 -10.50 -19.35 1.14
C THR A 10 -8.99 -19.20 1.02
N ARG A 11 -8.45 -19.00 -0.18
CA ARG A 11 -7.00 -18.71 -0.37
C ARG A 11 -6.57 -17.47 0.41
N ARG A 12 -7.33 -16.38 0.32
CA ARG A 12 -7.00 -15.14 1.07
C ARG A 12 -7.00 -15.37 2.58
N LYS A 13 -7.96 -16.13 3.10
CA LYS A 13 -8.04 -16.52 4.52
C LYS A 13 -6.85 -17.39 4.94
N LEU A 14 -6.49 -18.40 4.14
CA LEU A 14 -5.35 -19.28 4.40
C LEU A 14 -4.02 -18.51 4.42
N HIS A 15 -3.79 -17.61 3.45
CA HIS A 15 -2.60 -16.78 3.45
C HIS A 15 -2.56 -15.80 4.62
N ALA A 16 -3.72 -15.24 5.03
CA ALA A 16 -3.81 -14.39 6.21
C ALA A 16 -3.51 -15.17 7.50
N ALA A 17 -4.01 -16.41 7.63
CA ALA A 17 -3.75 -17.29 8.76
C ALA A 17 -2.27 -17.72 8.81
N ALA A 18 -1.68 -18.12 7.68
CA ALA A 18 -0.27 -18.49 7.60
C ALA A 18 0.66 -17.32 7.96
N ARG A 19 0.34 -16.09 7.54
CA ARG A 19 1.06 -14.88 7.96
C ARG A 19 0.97 -14.63 9.47
N ARG A 20 -0.22 -14.82 10.05
CA ARG A 20 -0.48 -14.65 11.47
C ARG A 20 0.27 -15.68 12.32
N ILE A 21 0.37 -16.93 11.86
CA ILE A 21 1.14 -18.00 12.52
C ILE A 21 2.65 -17.73 12.46
N ARG A 22 3.16 -17.12 11.38
CA ARG A 22 4.57 -16.74 11.24
C ARG A 22 4.98 -15.50 12.04
N GLY A 23 4.07 -14.84 12.76
CA GLY A 23 4.37 -13.71 13.64
C GLY A 23 4.90 -12.44 12.94
N ARG A 24 4.95 -12.41 11.60
CA ARG A 24 5.40 -11.21 10.86
C ARG A 24 4.23 -10.27 10.69
N GLN A 25 4.32 -9.08 11.30
CA GLN A 25 3.43 -7.98 11.00
C GLN A 25 3.56 -7.63 9.50
N PRO A 26 2.45 -7.37 8.79
CA PRO A 26 2.54 -6.90 7.41
C PRO A 26 3.20 -5.52 7.39
N THR A 27 4.22 -5.32 6.54
CA THR A 27 4.90 -4.04 6.39
C THR A 27 4.34 -3.27 5.20
N VAL A 28 3.99 -2.00 5.38
CA VAL A 28 3.55 -1.09 4.32
C VAL A 28 4.58 0.02 4.14
N HIS A 29 5.06 0.16 2.91
CA HIS A 29 5.99 1.22 2.52
C HIS A 29 5.18 2.39 1.95
N TYR A 30 5.25 3.54 2.62
CA TYR A 30 4.60 4.77 2.22
C TYR A 30 5.65 5.75 1.70
N PHE A 31 5.40 6.33 0.52
CA PHE A 31 6.28 7.30 -0.13
C PHE A 31 5.60 8.67 -0.08
N HIS A 32 6.22 9.63 0.59
CA HIS A 32 5.68 10.97 0.79
C HIS A 32 6.42 11.97 -0.11
N GLN A 33 5.69 12.62 -1.00
CA GLN A 33 6.18 13.73 -1.79
C GLN A 33 5.76 15.06 -1.13
N ALA A 34 6.74 15.88 -0.73
CA ALA A 34 6.48 17.08 0.08
C ALA A 34 5.69 18.16 -0.67
N ASP A 35 5.80 18.20 -1.98
CA ASP A 35 5.12 19.13 -2.90
C ASP A 35 3.78 18.58 -3.43
N ASP A 36 3.37 17.38 -3.03
CA ASP A 36 2.10 16.78 -3.44
C ASP A 36 1.00 16.96 -2.37
N PRO A 37 -0.11 17.66 -2.67
CA PRO A 37 -1.21 17.84 -1.73
C PRO A 37 -1.90 16.51 -1.36
N TYR A 38 -1.88 15.50 -2.24
CA TYR A 38 -2.46 14.18 -1.90
C TYR A 38 -1.60 13.41 -0.90
N SER A 39 -0.28 13.52 -1.02
CA SER A 39 0.66 13.01 -0.02
C SER A 39 0.40 13.63 1.36
N HIS A 40 0.08 14.93 1.42
CA HIS A 40 -0.29 15.57 2.69
C HIS A 40 -1.58 15.00 3.28
N LEU A 41 -2.62 14.78 2.47
CA LEU A 41 -3.87 14.18 2.95
C LEU A 41 -3.67 12.72 3.39
N ALA A 42 -2.91 11.94 2.63
CA ALA A 42 -2.62 10.55 2.94
C ALA A 42 -1.94 10.41 4.31
N ALA A 43 -0.96 11.28 4.60
CA ALA A 43 -0.21 11.28 5.85
C ALA A 43 -1.10 11.35 7.10
N GLN A 44 -2.23 12.07 7.03
CA GLN A 44 -3.19 12.20 8.14
C GLN A 44 -3.92 10.88 8.48
N THR A 45 -3.98 9.94 7.54
CA THR A 45 -4.73 8.67 7.71
C THR A 45 -3.85 7.48 8.07
N LEU A 46 -2.52 7.65 7.99
CA LEU A 46 -1.56 6.55 8.11
C LEU A 46 -1.53 5.94 9.52
N GLU A 47 -1.68 6.74 10.56
CA GLU A 47 -1.71 6.28 11.94
C GLU A 47 -2.93 5.37 12.19
N ALA A 48 -4.12 5.83 11.81
CA ALA A 48 -5.34 5.04 11.91
C ALA A 48 -5.27 3.74 11.09
N LEU A 49 -4.60 3.77 9.93
CA LEU A 49 -4.35 2.59 9.10
C LEU A 49 -3.42 1.60 9.83
N ALA A 50 -2.34 2.10 10.42
CA ALA A 50 -1.36 1.30 11.14
C ALA A 50 -1.98 0.55 12.31
N GLU A 51 -2.77 1.26 13.13
CA GLU A 51 -3.49 0.68 14.27
C GLU A 51 -4.55 -0.34 13.86
N ARG A 52 -5.41 0.03 12.89
CA ARG A 52 -6.54 -0.79 12.47
C ARG A 52 -6.11 -2.15 11.92
N TYR A 53 -5.00 -2.17 11.18
CA TYR A 53 -4.52 -3.39 10.51
C TYR A 53 -3.31 -4.04 11.21
N ARG A 54 -2.81 -3.44 12.30
CA ARG A 54 -1.59 -3.87 13.00
C ARG A 54 -0.44 -4.11 12.03
N ILE A 55 -0.20 -3.12 11.19
CA ILE A 55 0.85 -3.13 10.18
C ILE A 55 2.05 -2.32 10.67
N GLU A 56 3.22 -2.70 10.19
CA GLU A 56 4.43 -1.91 10.33
C GLU A 56 4.47 -0.88 9.20
N LEU A 57 4.38 0.40 9.53
CA LEU A 57 4.45 1.47 8.54
C LEU A 57 5.89 1.97 8.38
N ARG A 58 6.39 2.01 7.15
CA ARG A 58 7.72 2.53 6.79
C ARG A 58 7.56 3.72 5.85
N CYS A 59 7.76 4.93 6.36
CA CYS A 59 7.67 6.17 5.57
C CYS A 59 9.00 6.51 4.90
N HIS A 60 8.94 6.86 3.61
CA HIS A 60 10.06 7.28 2.79
C HIS A 60 9.75 8.65 2.21
N LEU A 61 10.60 9.64 2.47
CA LEU A 61 10.47 10.95 1.82
C LEU A 61 11.07 10.84 0.42
N VAL A 62 10.29 11.18 -0.60
CA VAL A 62 10.74 11.19 -2.00
C VAL A 62 10.65 12.61 -2.55
N PRO A 63 11.67 13.06 -3.31
CA PRO A 63 11.55 14.27 -4.09
C PRO A 63 10.50 14.08 -5.19
N ALA A 64 10.04 15.19 -5.76
CA ALA A 64 9.17 15.17 -6.93
C ALA A 64 9.74 14.21 -8.01
N PRO A 65 8.88 13.39 -8.64
CA PRO A 65 9.34 12.51 -9.70
C PRO A 65 10.00 13.35 -10.80
N GLY A 66 11.24 13.01 -11.15
CA GLY A 66 11.87 13.59 -12.33
C GLY A 66 11.05 13.28 -13.58
N ASP A 67 11.17 14.15 -14.59
CA ASP A 67 10.38 14.14 -15.85
C ASP A 67 10.32 12.78 -16.59
N SER A 68 11.16 11.80 -16.23
CA SER A 68 11.18 10.46 -16.81
C SER A 68 10.10 9.50 -16.28
N ALA A 69 9.31 9.86 -15.27
CA ALA A 69 8.32 8.97 -14.64
C ALA A 69 6.85 9.30 -14.98
N ALA A 70 6.60 10.16 -15.98
CA ALA A 70 5.26 10.45 -16.48
C ALA A 70 5.05 9.83 -17.88
N PRO A 71 4.66 8.55 -18.00
CA PRO A 71 4.30 7.97 -19.29
C PRO A 71 2.88 8.39 -19.69
N GLU A 72 2.59 9.70 -19.83
CA GLU A 72 1.42 10.21 -20.57
C GLU A 72 1.48 11.74 -20.77
N ARG A 73 2.43 12.25 -21.57
CA ARG A 73 2.37 13.62 -22.14
C ARG A 73 2.47 13.65 -23.67
N ALA A 74 2.15 12.54 -24.33
CA ALA A 74 2.14 12.44 -25.80
C ALA A 74 0.71 12.26 -26.36
N ARG A 75 -0.25 13.02 -25.85
CA ARG A 75 -1.58 13.14 -26.46
C ARG A 75 -2.16 14.53 -26.25
N LEU A 76 -1.53 15.51 -26.90
CA LEU A 76 -2.14 16.79 -27.28
C LEU A 76 -1.86 17.01 -28.76
#